data_AF-A0A2D8V0R0-F1
#
_entry.id   AF-A0A2D8V0R0-F1
#
_cell.length_a   1.000
_cell.length_b   1.000
_cell.length_c   1.000
_cell.angle_alpha   90.00
_cell.angle_beta   90.00
_cell.angle_gamma   90.00
#
_symmetry.space_group_name_H-M   'P 1'
#
loop_
_entity.id
_entity.type
_entity.pdbx_description
1 polymer ?
#
loop_
_entity_poly.entity_id
_entity_poly.type
_entity_poly.pdbx_seq_one_letter_code
_entity_poly.pdbx_strand_id
1 'polypeptide(L)'
;MNPLLAYIDTRPLIFVAGWLLVLLLWLGARKIRGYRGPMLLSAVAIHLGYGGLFILLATGWGPYVNQKEVRTMPMQWQIGEESPTEAGRIRMEGMEGMAEENASAPQVILQFVSHPNHRLSMFSKDLASHLQALEQDIISVTFEITRDYG
;
A
#
# COMPACT_ATOMS: atom_id res chain seq x y z
N MET A 1 -9.43 -13.97 -11.81
CA MET A 1 -8.21 -13.19 -12.12
C MET A 1 -7.02 -13.92 -11.51
N ASN A 2 -5.97 -14.21 -12.30
CA ASN A 2 -4.79 -14.92 -11.80
C ASN A 2 -4.07 -14.04 -10.76
N PRO A 3 -3.79 -14.54 -9.53
CA PRO A 3 -3.13 -13.75 -8.48
C PRO A 3 -1.72 -13.29 -8.88
N LEU A 4 -1.08 -13.98 -9.83
CA LEU A 4 0.23 -13.59 -10.40
C LEU A 4 0.18 -12.30 -11.25
N LEU A 5 -0.97 -11.94 -11.82
CA LEU A 5 -1.12 -10.69 -12.60
C LEU A 5 -1.51 -9.49 -11.73
N ALA A 6 -1.86 -9.71 -10.45
CA ALA A 6 -2.22 -8.64 -9.52
C ALA A 6 -1.00 -7.86 -8.99
N TYR A 7 0.22 -8.28 -9.36
CA TYR A 7 1.48 -7.72 -8.87
C TYR A 7 2.47 -7.50 -10.01
N ILE A 8 2.11 -6.64 -10.97
CA ILE A 8 3.12 -6.06 -11.87
C ILE A 8 3.19 -4.59 -11.55
N ASP A 9 4.22 -4.20 -10.80
CA ASP A 9 4.61 -2.80 -10.73
C ASP A 9 5.03 -2.38 -12.15
N THR A 10 4.18 -1.60 -12.81
CA THR A 10 4.42 -1.16 -14.19
C THR A 10 5.43 -0.01 -14.28
N ARG A 11 5.77 0.63 -13.15
CA ARG A 11 6.64 1.83 -13.14
C ARG A 11 8.03 1.56 -13.71
N PRO A 12 8.74 0.47 -13.35
CA PRO A 12 10.02 0.15 -13.97
C PRO A 12 9.92 -0.04 -15.49
N LEU A 13 8.83 -0.67 -15.96
CA LEU A 13 8.59 -0.86 -17.40
C LEU A 13 8.36 0.47 -18.12
N ILE A 14 7.53 1.34 -17.54
CA ILE A 14 7.25 2.68 -18.07
C ILE A 14 8.53 3.53 -18.07
N PHE A 15 9.34 3.43 -17.03
CA PHE A 15 10.63 4.13 -16.94
C PHE A 15 11.57 3.72 -18.07
N VAL A 16 11.78 2.41 -18.26
CA VAL A 16 12.67 1.90 -19.32
C VAL A 16 12.13 2.25 -20.71
N ALA A 17 10.83 2.06 -20.93
CA ALA A 17 10.20 2.40 -22.21
C ALA A 17 10.30 3.89 -22.52
N GLY A 18 10.04 4.76 -21.53
CA GLY A 18 10.16 6.20 -21.69
C GLY A 18 11.60 6.65 -21.89
N TRP A 19 12.57 6.03 -21.19
CA TRP A 19 14.00 6.28 -21.40
C TRP A 19 14.41 5.98 -22.86
N LEU A 20 14.02 4.81 -23.39
CA LEU A 20 14.28 4.45 -24.78
C LEU A 20 13.61 5.41 -25.76
N LEU A 21 12.37 5.82 -25.49
CA LEU A 21 11.65 6.77 -26.33
C LEU A 21 12.35 8.15 -26.35
N VAL A 22 12.79 8.65 -25.20
CA VAL A 22 13.54 9.91 -25.09
C VAL A 22 14.85 9.82 -25.88
N LEU A 23 15.56 8.70 -25.79
CA LEU A 23 16.77 8.45 -26.58
C LEU A 23 16.48 8.52 -28.10
N LEU A 24 15.42 7.85 -28.57
CA LEU A 24 15.04 7.84 -29.98
C LEU A 24 14.63 9.23 -30.47
N LEU A 25 13.84 9.96 -29.70
CA LEU A 25 13.42 11.32 -30.02
C LEU A 25 14.63 12.27 -30.08
N TRP A 26 15.56 12.14 -29.14
CA TRP A 26 16.79 12.93 -29.13
C TRP A 26 17.68 12.63 -30.35
N LEU A 27 17.88 11.36 -30.70
CA LEU A 27 18.62 10.97 -31.90
C LEU A 27 17.96 11.50 -33.18
N GLY A 28 16.63 11.35 -33.29
CA GLY A 28 15.85 11.85 -34.41
C GLY A 28 15.95 13.38 -34.55
N ALA A 29 15.79 14.12 -33.46
CA ALA A 29 15.90 15.57 -33.45
C ALA A 29 17.29 16.06 -33.90
N ARG A 30 18.36 15.39 -33.45
CA ARG A 30 19.73 15.72 -33.90
C ARG A 30 19.94 15.45 -35.38
N LYS A 31 19.42 14.32 -35.89
CA LYS A 31 19.52 13.95 -37.31
C LYS A 31 18.80 14.96 -38.19
N ILE A 32 17.58 15.37 -37.82
CA ILE A 32 16.76 16.32 -38.58
C ILE A 32 17.35 17.74 -38.53
N ARG A 33 17.80 18.19 -37.36
CA ARG A 33 18.30 19.57 -37.16
C ARG A 33 19.78 19.76 -37.51
N GLY A 34 20.49 18.70 -37.90
CA GLY A 34 21.92 18.75 -38.23
C GLY A 34 22.79 19.23 -37.06
N TYR A 35 22.33 19.07 -35.82
CA TYR A 35 22.99 19.65 -34.64
C TYR A 35 24.35 18.96 -34.37
N ARG A 36 25.43 19.75 -34.38
CA ARG A 36 26.82 19.28 -34.17
C ARG A 36 27.38 19.54 -32.76
N GLY A 37 26.56 20.04 -31.83
CA GLY A 37 27.00 20.30 -30.44
C GLY A 37 27.32 19.02 -29.66
N PRO A 38 27.79 19.15 -28.39
CA PRO A 38 28.32 18.03 -27.61
C PRO A 38 27.28 16.93 -27.41
N MET A 39 27.59 15.74 -27.93
CA MET A 39 26.68 14.59 -27.97
C MET A 39 26.37 14.08 -26.57
N LEU A 40 27.42 13.77 -25.79
CA LEU A 40 27.28 13.19 -24.45
C LEU A 40 26.52 14.12 -23.48
N LEU A 41 26.89 15.41 -23.43
CA LEU A 41 26.27 16.37 -22.50
C LEU A 41 24.77 16.55 -22.75
N SER A 42 24.37 16.68 -24.02
CA SER A 42 22.94 16.82 -24.36
C SER A 42 22.14 15.54 -24.09
N ALA A 43 22.74 14.36 -24.27
CA ALA A 43 22.13 13.09 -23.93
C ALA A 43 21.97 12.92 -22.42
N VAL A 44 22.99 13.27 -21.64
CA VAL A 44 22.91 13.23 -20.17
C VAL A 44 21.84 14.20 -19.66
N ALA A 45 21.82 15.44 -20.17
CA ALA A 45 20.86 16.46 -19.75
C ALA A 45 19.40 16.02 -19.99
N ILE A 46 19.09 15.47 -21.15
CA ILE A 46 17.71 15.06 -21.46
C ILE A 46 17.25 13.86 -20.61
N HIS A 47 18.14 12.91 -20.34
CA HIS A 47 17.81 11.75 -19.51
C HIS A 47 17.74 12.09 -18.02
N LEU A 48 18.56 13.02 -17.53
CA LEU A 48 18.41 13.56 -16.18
C LEU A 48 17.08 14.32 -16.03
N GLY A 49 16.73 15.13 -17.03
CA GLY A 49 15.43 15.80 -17.07
C GLY A 49 14.25 14.82 -17.06
N TYR A 50 14.31 13.79 -17.90
CA TYR A 50 13.31 12.71 -17.91
C TYR A 50 13.24 11.99 -16.56
N GLY A 51 14.38 11.59 -16.00
CA GLY A 51 14.44 10.87 -14.73
C GLY A 51 13.89 11.69 -13.57
N GLY A 52 14.26 12.98 -13.48
CA GLY A 52 13.71 13.89 -12.47
C GLY A 52 12.20 14.07 -12.60
N LEU A 53 11.70 14.28 -13.83
CA LEU A 53 10.27 14.40 -14.08
C LEU A 53 9.52 13.10 -13.73
N PHE A 54 10.09 11.95 -14.10
CA PHE A 54 9.51 10.65 -13.79
C PHE A 54 9.39 10.43 -12.28
N ILE A 55 10.44 10.74 -11.50
CA ILE A 55 10.41 10.61 -10.05
C ILE A 55 9.33 11.52 -9.45
N LEU A 56 9.27 12.79 -9.85
CA LEU A 56 8.28 13.75 -9.36
C LEU A 56 6.84 13.26 -9.60
N LEU A 57 6.58 12.69 -10.77
CA LEU A 57 5.27 12.10 -11.07
C LEU A 57 5.06 10.77 -10.33
N ALA A 58 6.09 9.94 -10.17
CA ALA A 58 5.94 8.64 -9.51
C ALA A 58 5.64 8.75 -8.02
N THR A 59 6.14 9.79 -7.35
CA THR A 59 6.06 9.92 -5.87
C THR A 59 5.22 11.09 -5.39
N GLY A 60 5.07 12.16 -6.18
CA GLY A 60 4.38 13.39 -5.76
C GLY A 60 2.99 13.53 -6.36
N TRP A 61 2.90 13.64 -7.69
CA TRP A 61 1.70 14.15 -8.38
C TRP A 61 1.13 13.25 -9.47
N GLY A 62 1.71 12.08 -9.71
CA GLY A 62 1.25 11.19 -10.76
C GLY A 62 0.17 10.21 -10.30
N PRO A 63 -0.33 9.38 -11.23
CA PRO A 63 -1.47 8.49 -11.02
C PRO A 63 -1.21 7.37 -10.00
N TYR A 64 0.00 7.30 -9.45
CA TYR A 64 0.44 6.26 -8.51
C TYR A 64 0.32 6.67 -7.03
N VAL A 65 0.00 7.93 -6.75
CA VAL A 65 -0.11 8.46 -5.40
C VAL A 65 -1.54 8.34 -4.90
N ASN A 66 -1.72 7.98 -3.62
CA ASN A 66 -3.03 7.83 -2.97
C ASN A 66 -3.98 6.87 -3.68
N GLN A 67 -3.45 5.79 -4.26
CA GLN A 67 -4.31 4.76 -4.83
C GLN A 67 -5.07 4.06 -3.69
N LYS A 68 -6.39 4.17 -3.76
CA LYS A 68 -7.33 3.53 -2.85
C LYS A 68 -7.94 2.34 -3.57
N GLU A 69 -7.78 1.17 -2.98
CA GLU A 69 -8.42 -0.04 -3.45
C GLU A 69 -9.36 -0.54 -2.35
N VAL A 70 -10.65 -0.59 -2.65
CA VAL A 70 -11.63 -1.17 -1.74
C VAL A 70 -11.73 -2.66 -2.04
N ARG A 71 -11.46 -3.51 -1.05
CA ARG A 71 -11.61 -4.96 -1.16
C ARG A 71 -12.45 -5.52 -0.04
N THR A 72 -13.48 -6.28 -0.41
CA THR A 72 -14.24 -7.09 0.53
C THR A 72 -13.69 -8.50 0.56
N MET A 73 -13.40 -9.00 1.76
CA MET A 73 -12.87 -10.35 1.98
C MET A 73 -13.67 -11.08 3.05
N PRO A 74 -13.94 -12.39 2.86
CA PRO A 74 -14.52 -13.21 3.92
C PRO A 74 -13.48 -13.45 5.03
N MET A 75 -13.88 -13.21 6.26
CA MET A 75 -13.07 -13.42 7.45
C MET A 75 -13.82 -14.22 8.49
N GLN A 76 -13.12 -15.13 9.15
CA GLN A 76 -13.61 -15.78 10.35
C GLN A 76 -13.28 -14.90 11.55
N TRP A 77 -14.21 -14.74 12.48
CA TRP A 77 -13.97 -13.97 13.70
C TRP A 77 -14.03 -14.84 14.94
N GLN A 78 -13.30 -14.44 15.98
CA GLN A 78 -13.33 -15.08 17.28
C GLN A 78 -12.93 -14.09 18.38
N ILE A 79 -13.37 -14.35 19.61
CA ILE A 79 -12.91 -13.61 20.79
C ILE A 79 -11.64 -14.29 21.29
N GLY A 80 -10.55 -13.53 21.41
CA GLY A 80 -9.30 -14.02 21.97
C GLY A 80 -9.43 -14.26 23.48
N GLU A 81 -9.06 -15.45 23.94
CA GLU A 81 -8.99 -15.79 25.37
C GLU A 81 -7.68 -15.33 26.03
N GLU A 82 -6.72 -14.78 25.27
CA GLU A 82 -5.44 -14.34 25.80
C GLU A 82 -5.61 -13.12 26.71
N SER A 83 -5.49 -13.38 28.02
CA SER A 83 -5.20 -12.36 29.03
C SER A 83 -4.08 -11.45 28.51
N PRO A 84 -4.18 -10.12 28.65
CA PRO A 84 -3.22 -9.19 28.08
C PRO A 84 -1.82 -9.55 28.59
N THR A 85 -1.01 -10.13 27.71
CA THR A 85 0.42 -10.36 27.97
C THR A 85 1.06 -9.05 28.41
N GLU A 86 2.05 -9.15 29.29
CA GLU A 86 2.79 -8.01 29.85
C GLU A 86 3.29 -7.02 28.77
N ALA A 87 3.60 -7.52 27.57
CA ALA A 87 3.95 -6.72 26.39
C ALA A 87 2.82 -5.81 25.87
N GLY A 88 1.55 -6.22 26.02
CA GLY A 88 0.37 -5.39 25.73
C GLY A 88 0.11 -4.32 26.79
N ARG A 89 0.51 -4.56 28.05
CA ARG A 89 0.48 -3.55 29.12
C ARG A 89 1.52 -2.45 28.92
N ILE A 90 2.76 -2.82 28.57
CA ILE A 90 3.86 -1.86 28.33
C ILE A 90 3.55 -0.90 27.18
N ARG A 91 2.80 -1.34 26.16
CA ARG A 91 2.42 -0.48 25.02
C ARG A 91 1.32 0.54 25.36
N MET A 92 0.58 0.35 26.46
CA MET A 92 -0.44 1.28 26.95
C MET A 92 0.11 2.32 27.94
N GLU A 93 1.27 2.08 28.57
CA GLU A 93 1.89 3.01 29.53
C GLU A 93 2.39 4.32 28.89
N GLY A 94 2.54 4.37 27.55
CA GLY A 94 2.92 5.58 26.83
C GLY A 94 1.75 6.46 26.36
N MET A 95 0.51 6.11 26.70
CA MET A 95 -0.72 6.76 26.19
C MET A 95 -1.57 7.27 27.36
N GLU A 96 -0.99 8.15 28.18
CA GLU A 96 -1.70 8.82 29.28
C GLU A 96 -2.87 9.64 28.72
N GLY A 97 -4.09 9.12 28.91
CA GLY A 97 -5.35 9.78 28.52
C GLY A 97 -6.45 8.88 27.96
N MET A 98 -6.16 7.63 27.57
CA MET A 98 -7.17 6.67 27.03
C MET A 98 -7.30 5.35 27.83
N ALA A 99 -6.69 5.27 29.01
CA ALA A 99 -6.30 3.98 29.60
C ALA A 99 -7.36 3.26 30.45
N GLU A 100 -8.40 3.92 30.97
CA GLU A 100 -9.31 3.22 31.91
C GLU A 100 -10.45 2.44 31.24
N GLU A 101 -10.93 2.85 30.07
CA GLU A 101 -12.11 2.20 29.44
C GLU A 101 -11.75 0.98 28.57
N ASN A 102 -10.50 0.92 28.09
CA ASN A 102 -9.99 -0.09 27.16
C ASN A 102 -9.26 -1.27 27.83
N ALA A 103 -8.95 -1.18 29.13
CA ALA A 103 -8.22 -2.24 29.86
C ALA A 103 -9.04 -3.56 30.01
N SER A 104 -10.35 -3.52 29.73
CA SER A 104 -11.28 -4.65 29.83
C SER A 104 -12.10 -4.85 28.55
N ALA A 105 -11.66 -4.31 27.41
CA ALA A 105 -12.31 -4.58 26.14
C ALA A 105 -11.89 -5.98 25.63
N PRO A 106 -12.82 -6.81 25.11
CA PRO A 106 -12.47 -8.11 24.55
C PRO A 106 -11.60 -7.93 23.30
N GLN A 107 -10.62 -8.83 23.12
CA GLN A 107 -9.82 -8.88 21.90
C GLN A 107 -10.64 -9.59 20.81
N VAL A 108 -10.97 -8.87 19.74
CA VAL A 108 -11.58 -9.43 18.53
C VAL A 108 -10.46 -9.81 17.57
N ILE A 109 -10.43 -11.07 17.16
CA ILE A 109 -9.49 -11.60 16.16
C ILE A 109 -10.26 -11.87 14.88
N LEU A 110 -9.78 -11.30 13.76
CA LEU A 110 -10.31 -11.50 12.41
C LEU A 110 -9.26 -12.23 11.57
N GLN A 111 -9.58 -13.43 11.11
CA GLN A 111 -8.69 -14.29 10.34
C GLN A 111 -9.16 -14.38 8.88
N PHE A 112 -8.23 -14.22 7.94
CA PHE A 112 -8.57 -14.32 6.51
C PHE A 112 -8.83 -15.78 6.12
N VAL A 113 -10.01 -16.07 5.56
CA VAL A 113 -10.35 -17.43 5.09
C VAL A 113 -9.41 -17.90 3.97
N SER A 114 -9.03 -16.98 3.08
CA SER A 114 -8.13 -17.27 1.95
C SER A 114 -6.65 -17.32 2.35
N HIS A 115 -6.28 -16.78 3.51
CA HIS A 115 -4.90 -16.61 3.96
C HIS A 115 -4.81 -16.92 5.46
N PRO A 116 -4.97 -18.19 5.86
CA PRO A 116 -5.19 -18.57 7.26
C PRO A 116 -4.04 -18.18 8.20
N ASN A 117 -2.83 -17.98 7.67
CA ASN A 117 -1.67 -17.55 8.48
C ASN A 117 -1.67 -16.04 8.78
N HIS A 118 -2.64 -15.28 8.27
CA HIS A 118 -2.76 -13.84 8.48
C HIS A 118 -4.01 -13.52 9.31
N ARG A 119 -3.86 -12.64 10.31
CA ARG A 119 -4.95 -12.20 11.18
C ARG A 119 -4.81 -10.73 11.56
N LEU A 120 -5.93 -10.10 11.83
CA LEU A 120 -6.03 -8.78 12.45
C LEU A 120 -6.59 -8.97 13.86
N SER A 121 -6.14 -8.13 14.79
CA SER A 121 -6.68 -8.14 16.15
C SER A 121 -6.87 -6.72 16.66
N MET A 122 -7.99 -6.48 17.35
CA MET A 122 -8.26 -5.21 18.02
C MET A 122 -9.06 -5.43 19.29
N PHE A 123 -8.92 -4.52 20.25
CA PHE A 123 -9.72 -4.54 21.48
C PHE A 123 -10.94 -3.63 21.28
N SER A 124 -12.16 -4.18 21.31
CA SER A 124 -13.38 -3.40 21.15
C SER A 124 -14.61 -4.14 21.68
N LYS A 125 -15.33 -3.53 22.62
CA LYS A 125 -16.60 -4.05 23.17
C LYS A 125 -17.73 -3.98 22.14
N ASP A 126 -17.81 -2.87 21.41
CA ASP A 126 -18.86 -2.63 20.42
C ASP A 126 -18.75 -3.60 19.26
N LEU A 127 -17.54 -3.80 18.73
CA LEU A 127 -17.31 -4.76 17.66
C LEU A 127 -17.62 -6.19 18.12
N ALA A 128 -17.18 -6.58 19.32
CA ALA A 128 -17.47 -7.91 19.85
C ALA A 128 -18.98 -8.15 20.01
N SER A 129 -19.71 -7.16 20.56
CA SER A 129 -21.16 -7.25 20.75
C SER A 129 -21.90 -7.30 19.41
N HIS A 130 -21.46 -6.51 18.43
CA HIS A 130 -22.01 -6.51 17.08
C HIS A 130 -21.82 -7.86 16.38
N LEU A 131 -20.61 -8.44 16.47
CA LEU A 131 -20.29 -9.73 15.86
C LEU A 131 -21.01 -10.89 16.53
N GLN A 132 -21.14 -10.87 17.86
CA GLN A 132 -21.94 -11.85 18.60
C GLN A 132 -23.42 -11.82 18.18
N ALA A 133 -23.99 -10.63 17.96
CA ALA A 133 -25.37 -10.47 17.54
C ALA A 133 -25.65 -10.92 16.09
N LEU A 134 -24.61 -11.07 15.25
CA LEU A 134 -24.77 -11.50 13.86
C LEU A 134 -24.99 -13.01 13.72
N GLU A 135 -24.67 -13.81 14.74
CA GLU A 135 -24.81 -15.29 14.74
C GLU A 135 -24.16 -15.98 13.52
N GLN A 136 -23.09 -15.39 12.97
CA GLN A 136 -22.36 -15.89 11.81
C GLN A 136 -20.87 -15.98 12.12
N ASP A 137 -20.26 -17.16 11.92
CA ASP A 137 -18.82 -17.34 12.15
C ASP A 137 -17.95 -16.66 11.08
N ILE A 138 -18.50 -16.47 9.88
CA ILE A 138 -17.82 -15.84 8.74
C ILE A 138 -18.53 -14.54 8.39
N ILE A 139 -17.77 -13.45 8.38
CA ILE A 139 -18.24 -12.10 8.06
C ILE A 139 -17.55 -11.57 6.81
N SER A 140 -18.22 -10.65 6.10
CA SER A 140 -17.62 -9.90 4.99
C SER A 140 -17.01 -8.61 5.52
N VAL A 141 -15.68 -8.50 5.48
CA VAL A 141 -14.97 -7.30 5.92
C VAL A 141 -14.49 -6.52 4.70
N THR A 142 -14.83 -5.24 4.65
CA THR A 142 -14.40 -4.33 3.59
C THR A 142 -13.23 -3.49 4.06
N PHE A 143 -12.10 -3.66 3.37
CA PHE A 143 -10.88 -2.90 3.59
C PHE A 143 -10.76 -1.79 2.57
N GLU A 144 -10.43 -0.58 3.03
CA GLU A 144 -9.83 0.44 2.19
C GLU A 144 -8.32 0.29 2.27
N ILE A 145 -7.73 -0.23 1.20
CA ILE A 145 -6.29 -0.42 1.08
C ILE A 145 -5.74 0.84 0.44
N THR A 146 -5.11 1.69 1.24
CA THR A 146 -4.29 2.79 0.74
C THR A 146 -2.90 2.27 0.40
N ARG A 147 -2.43 2.57 -0.80
CA ARG A 147 -1.04 2.35 -1.20
C ARG A 147 -0.35 3.70 -1.30
N ASP A 148 0.48 3.98 -0.31
CA ASP A 148 1.54 4.97 -0.40
C ASP A 148 2.81 4.26 -0.88
N TYR A 149 3.42 4.80 -1.91
CA TYR A 149 4.75 4.36 -2.33
C TYR A 149 5.71 5.47 -1.93
N GLY A 150 6.08 5.46 -0.64
CA GLY A 150 7.01 6.39 0.02
C GLY A 150 7.70 5.72 1.19
#